data_AF-A0A965JLV0-F1
#
_entry.id   AF-A0A965JLV0-F1
#
_cell.length_a   1.000
_cell.length_b   1.000
_cell.length_c   1.000
_cell.angle_alpha   90.00
_cell.angle_beta   90.00
_cell.angle_gamma   90.00
#
_symmetry.space_group_name_H-M   'P 1'
#
loop_
_entity.id
_entity.type
_entity.pdbx_description
1 polymer ?
#
loop_
_entity_poly.entity_id
_entity_poly.type
_entity_poly.pdbx_seq_one_letter_code
_entity_poly.pdbx_strand_id
1 'polypeptide(L)'
;MAMIDQLLTIKSFRERQAETALHKTRVELADAHRIEEVAEHDLHTFMRQAQEDEIRWFEELCSRVVKLRDIEEVQTDVAILRAEQAHKEQELEQAQARRAQAQSTFNQATQVMKEATTAREKFEELAQQHHAALGKEAERKEDLELEELASIVREREELRMHADA
;
A
#
# COMPACT_ATOMS: atom_id res chain seq x y z
N MET A 1 17.02 -20.62 -20.37
CA MET A 1 16.46 -19.36 -19.86
C MET A 1 17.57 -18.59 -19.19
N ALA A 2 17.83 -17.35 -19.62
CA ALA A 2 18.91 -16.56 -19.05
C ALA A 2 18.61 -16.20 -17.59
N MET A 3 19.64 -16.15 -16.74
CA MET A 3 19.53 -15.78 -15.32
C MET A 3 18.83 -14.42 -15.13
N ILE A 4 18.98 -13.51 -16.10
CA ILE A 4 18.38 -12.17 -16.06
C ILE A 4 16.85 -12.19 -16.19
N ASP A 5 16.30 -13.11 -17.00
CA ASP A 5 14.85 -13.27 -17.18
C ASP A 5 14.20 -13.86 -15.91
N GLN A 6 14.92 -14.76 -15.24
CA GLN A 6 14.50 -15.31 -13.94
C GLN A 6 14.48 -14.21 -12.87
N LEU A 7 15.48 -13.35 -12.83
CA LEU A 7 15.52 -12.20 -11.91
C LEU A 7 14.38 -11.22 -12.20
N LEU A 8 14.11 -10.91 -13.48
CA LEU A 8 12.99 -10.05 -13.87
C LEU A 8 11.64 -10.64 -13.42
N THR A 9 11.47 -11.95 -13.54
CA THR A 9 10.27 -12.66 -13.05
C THR A 9 10.10 -12.52 -11.54
N ILE A 10 11.20 -12.62 -10.77
CA ILE A 10 11.16 -12.39 -9.31
C ILE A 10 10.82 -10.93 -9.00
N LYS A 11 11.36 -9.97 -9.76
CA LYS A 11 11.07 -8.53 -9.55
C LYS A 11 9.61 -8.19 -9.86
N SER A 12 9.06 -8.69 -10.95
CA SER A 12 7.63 -8.49 -11.27
C SER A 12 6.71 -9.17 -10.27
N PHE A 13 7.09 -10.33 -9.73
CA PHE A 13 6.35 -10.96 -8.63
C PHE A 13 6.33 -10.08 -7.36
N ARG A 14 7.48 -9.51 -6.97
CA ARG A 14 7.57 -8.61 -5.81
C ARG A 14 6.78 -7.32 -5.98
N GLU A 15 6.75 -6.77 -7.20
CA GLU A 15 5.89 -5.62 -7.52
C GLU A 15 4.41 -5.96 -7.35
N ARG A 16 3.93 -7.09 -7.90
CA ARG A 16 2.54 -7.54 -7.71
C ARG A 16 2.20 -7.79 -6.24
N GLN A 17 3.14 -8.31 -5.47
CA GLN A 17 2.98 -8.47 -4.02
C GLN A 17 2.84 -7.11 -3.32
N ALA A 18 3.68 -6.13 -3.68
CA ALA A 18 3.61 -4.78 -3.15
C ALA A 18 2.30 -4.07 -3.54
N GLU A 19 1.83 -4.26 -4.77
CA GLU A 19 0.55 -3.75 -5.26
C GLU A 19 -0.63 -4.32 -4.46
N THR A 20 -0.63 -5.63 -4.22
CA THR A 20 -1.66 -6.30 -3.41
C THR A 20 -1.66 -5.77 -1.97
N ALA A 21 -0.47 -5.60 -1.38
CA ALA A 21 -0.32 -5.03 -0.04
C ALA A 21 -0.80 -3.56 0.03
N LEU A 22 -0.48 -2.76 -0.98
CA LEU A 22 -0.94 -1.38 -1.09
C LEU A 22 -2.47 -1.31 -1.19
N HIS A 23 -3.08 -2.18 -1.99
CA HIS A 23 -4.54 -2.25 -2.08
C HIS A 23 -5.19 -2.59 -0.73
N LYS A 24 -4.63 -3.58 -0.02
CA LYS A 24 -5.11 -3.96 1.32
C LYS A 24 -5.04 -2.80 2.31
N THR A 25 -3.88 -2.15 2.39
CA THR A 25 -3.67 -1.01 3.32
C THR A 25 -4.54 0.20 2.96
N ARG A 26 -4.88 0.39 1.68
CA ARG A 26 -5.84 1.42 1.24
C ARG A 26 -7.24 1.16 1.77
N VAL A 27 -7.70 -0.10 1.74
CA VAL A 27 -9.00 -0.48 2.30
C VAL A 27 -8.99 -0.30 3.82
N GLU A 28 -7.95 -0.78 4.49
CA GLU A 28 -7.78 -0.62 5.95
C GLU A 28 -7.78 0.85 6.39
N LEU A 29 -7.13 1.74 5.62
CA LEU A 29 -7.13 3.18 5.87
C LEU A 29 -8.53 3.80 5.69
N ALA A 30 -9.24 3.41 4.64
CA ALA A 30 -10.59 3.91 4.39
C ALA A 30 -11.58 3.47 5.48
N ASP A 31 -11.46 2.23 5.96
CA ASP A 31 -12.27 1.72 7.06
C ASP A 31 -11.92 2.41 8.39
N ALA A 32 -10.63 2.63 8.66
CA ALA A 32 -10.21 3.37 9.85
C ALA A 32 -10.73 4.81 9.86
N HIS A 33 -10.72 5.48 8.71
CA HIS A 33 -11.31 6.83 8.56
C HIS A 33 -12.81 6.83 8.84
N ARG A 34 -13.55 5.85 8.31
CA ARG A 34 -14.99 5.71 8.55
C ARG A 34 -15.29 5.49 10.03
N ILE A 35 -14.49 4.69 10.72
CA ILE A 35 -14.65 4.43 12.16
C ILE A 35 -14.41 5.70 12.98
N GLU A 36 -13.40 6.51 12.63
CA GLU A 36 -13.14 7.81 13.27
C GLU A 36 -14.33 8.76 13.08
N GLU A 37 -14.84 8.90 11.84
CA GLU A 37 -15.99 9.76 11.54
C GLU A 37 -17.25 9.35 12.34
N VAL A 38 -17.51 8.05 12.46
CA VAL A 38 -18.64 7.53 13.24
C VAL A 38 -18.46 7.84 14.73
N ALA A 39 -17.27 7.58 15.29
CA ALA A 39 -16.99 7.86 16.69
C ALA A 39 -17.08 9.37 17.03
N GLU A 40 -16.60 10.23 16.13
CA GLU A 40 -16.69 11.68 16.26
C GLU A 40 -18.16 12.14 16.21
N HIS A 41 -18.94 11.61 15.27
CA HIS A 41 -20.37 11.91 15.16
C HIS A 41 -21.15 11.45 16.39
N ASP A 42 -20.86 10.26 16.90
CA ASP A 42 -21.52 9.70 18.08
C ASP A 42 -21.20 10.50 19.34
N LEU A 43 -19.94 10.93 19.52
CA LEU A 43 -19.54 11.79 20.62
C LEU A 43 -20.25 13.15 20.53
N HIS A 44 -20.24 13.80 19.37
CA HIS A 44 -20.89 15.10 19.20
C HIS A 44 -22.41 15.03 19.43
N THR A 45 -23.05 13.98 18.92
CA THR A 45 -24.49 13.75 19.12
C THR A 45 -24.81 13.52 20.59
N PHE A 46 -24.00 12.70 21.27
CA PHE A 46 -24.15 12.44 22.69
C PHE A 46 -23.96 13.71 23.53
N MET A 47 -22.92 14.51 23.26
CA MET A 47 -22.66 15.75 24.01
C MET A 47 -23.84 16.73 23.92
N ARG A 48 -24.46 16.87 22.75
CA ARG A 48 -25.65 17.70 22.58
C ARG A 48 -26.83 17.16 23.41
N GLN A 49 -27.09 15.85 23.34
CA GLN A 49 -28.18 15.22 24.10
C GLN A 49 -27.95 15.32 25.61
N ALA A 50 -26.73 15.04 26.07
CA ALA A 50 -26.34 15.14 27.47
C ALA A 50 -26.53 16.57 28.01
N GLN A 51 -26.19 17.59 27.21
CA GLN A 51 -26.41 18.99 27.60
C GLN A 51 -27.89 19.34 27.71
N GLU A 52 -28.72 18.91 26.75
CA GLU A 52 -30.17 19.11 26.77
C GLU A 52 -30.82 18.42 27.98
N ASP A 53 -30.39 17.19 28.27
CA ASP A 53 -30.88 16.40 29.40
C ASP A 53 -30.45 17.00 30.75
N GLU A 54 -29.20 17.44 30.88
CA GLU A 54 -28.69 18.09 32.09
C GLU A 54 -29.46 19.39 32.39
N ILE A 55 -29.68 20.24 31.38
CA ILE A 55 -30.50 21.46 31.52
C ILE A 55 -31.92 21.11 31.96
N ARG A 56 -32.55 20.12 31.32
CA ARG A 56 -33.92 19.69 31.65
C ARG A 56 -34.02 19.21 33.09
N TRP A 57 -33.07 18.41 33.57
CA TRP A 57 -33.05 17.94 34.95
C TRP A 57 -32.89 19.09 35.94
N PHE A 58 -32.00 20.05 35.67
CA PHE A 58 -31.82 21.21 36.53
C PHE A 58 -33.05 22.13 36.56
N GLU A 59 -33.69 22.39 35.41
CA GLU A 59 -34.91 23.18 35.33
C GLU A 59 -36.05 22.53 36.12
N GLU A 60 -36.24 21.21 35.99
CA GLU A 60 -37.25 20.48 36.76
C GLU A 60 -36.97 20.61 38.28
N LEU A 61 -35.71 20.44 38.69
CA LEU A 61 -35.30 20.52 40.09
C LEU A 61 -35.56 21.91 40.70
N CYS A 62 -35.35 22.97 39.91
CA CYS A 62 -35.55 24.35 40.36
C CYS A 62 -37.02 24.80 40.32
N SER A 63 -37.86 24.14 39.53
CA SER A 63 -39.28 24.50 39.34
C SER A 63 -40.19 24.12 40.50
N ARG A 64 -39.75 23.21 41.39
CA ARG A 64 -40.57 22.65 42.48
C ARG A 64 -39.82 22.57 43.81
N VAL A 65 -40.56 22.44 44.91
CA VAL A 65 -39.97 22.07 46.21
C VAL A 65 -39.57 20.60 46.15
N VAL A 66 -38.27 20.34 46.05
CA VAL A 66 -37.70 18.99 45.94
C VAL A 66 -37.21 18.47 47.29
N LYS A 67 -37.20 17.14 47.45
CA LYS A 67 -36.55 16.49 48.60
C LYS A 67 -35.06 16.28 48.30
N LEU A 68 -34.25 16.10 49.34
CA LEU A 68 -32.81 15.79 49.19
C LEU A 68 -32.56 14.61 48.24
N ARG A 69 -33.38 13.55 48.35
CA ARG A 69 -33.31 12.38 47.47
C ARG A 69 -33.42 12.72 45.98
N ASP A 70 -34.30 13.64 45.61
CA ASP A 70 -34.48 14.05 44.21
C ASP A 70 -33.18 14.72 43.67
N ILE A 71 -32.44 15.41 44.54
CA ILE A 71 -31.14 16.02 44.21
C ILE A 71 -30.07 14.95 44.03
N GLU A 72 -30.04 13.95 44.90
CA GLU A 72 -29.10 12.82 44.82
C GLU A 72 -29.32 11.96 43.56
N GLU A 73 -30.58 11.80 43.14
CA GLU A 73 -30.94 11.11 41.90
C GLU A 73 -30.37 11.85 40.68
N VAL A 74 -30.60 13.16 40.55
CA VAL A 74 -30.03 13.96 39.44
C VAL A 74 -28.49 13.98 39.48
N GLN A 75 -27.87 14.03 40.65
CA GLN A 75 -26.40 13.93 40.76
C GLN A 75 -25.87 12.58 40.27
N THR A 76 -26.61 11.49 40.52
CA THR A 76 -26.26 10.16 40.04
C THR A 76 -26.39 10.09 38.52
N ASP A 77 -27.47 10.64 37.96
CA ASP A 77 -27.69 10.67 36.51
C ASP A 77 -26.61 11.49 35.78
N VAL A 78 -26.23 12.65 36.32
CA VAL A 78 -25.11 13.46 35.78
C VAL A 78 -23.77 12.71 35.88
N ALA A 79 -23.55 11.93 36.94
CA ALA A 79 -22.34 11.12 37.05
C ALA A 79 -22.31 10.01 35.98
N ILE A 80 -23.46 9.40 35.66
CA ILE A 80 -23.59 8.43 34.57
C ILE A 80 -23.30 9.09 33.22
N LEU A 81 -23.90 10.26 32.92
CA LEU A 81 -23.63 10.99 31.68
C LEU A 81 -22.14 11.29 31.49
N ARG A 82 -21.44 11.72 32.54
CA ARG A 82 -20.00 11.99 32.49
C ARG A 82 -19.18 10.74 32.24
N ALA A 83 -19.57 9.61 32.83
CA ALA A 83 -18.90 8.33 32.60
C ALA A 83 -19.08 7.87 31.15
N GLU A 84 -20.28 8.01 30.58
CA GLU A 84 -20.57 7.68 29.19
C GLU A 84 -19.84 8.63 28.21
N GLN A 85 -19.76 9.93 28.53
CA GLN A 85 -18.96 10.88 27.75
C GLN A 85 -17.49 10.46 27.71
N ALA A 86 -16.90 10.17 28.87
CA ALA A 86 -15.51 9.74 28.96
C ALA A 86 -15.26 8.44 28.18
N HIS A 87 -16.23 7.52 28.18
CA HIS A 87 -16.16 6.31 27.38
C HIS A 87 -16.12 6.61 25.86
N LYS A 88 -17.01 7.48 25.38
CA LYS A 88 -17.05 7.89 23.96
C LYS A 88 -15.82 8.68 23.53
N GLU A 89 -15.30 9.55 24.40
CA GLU A 89 -14.02 10.24 24.16
C GLU A 89 -12.87 9.24 24.00
N GLN A 90 -12.84 8.19 24.83
CA GLN A 90 -11.85 7.12 24.72
C GLN A 90 -12.03 6.29 23.42
N GLU A 91 -13.26 6.05 22.98
CA GLU A 91 -13.53 5.39 21.69
C GLU A 91 -13.01 6.22 20.50
N LEU A 92 -13.23 7.54 20.53
CA LEU A 92 -12.70 8.45 19.52
C LEU A 92 -11.16 8.47 19.52
N GLU A 93 -10.53 8.55 20.69
CA GLU A 93 -9.06 8.50 20.80
C GLU A 93 -8.49 7.20 20.21
N GLN A 94 -9.13 6.07 20.50
CA GLN A 94 -8.73 4.78 19.91
C GLN A 94 -8.92 4.75 18.39
N ALA A 95 -10.01 5.32 17.88
CA ALA A 95 -10.27 5.39 16.44
C ALA A 95 -9.22 6.27 15.73
N GLN A 96 -8.88 7.43 16.31
CA GLN A 96 -7.82 8.31 15.83
C GLN A 96 -6.46 7.62 15.81
N ALA A 97 -6.11 6.90 16.88
CA ALA A 97 -4.87 6.13 16.95
C ALA A 97 -4.81 5.04 15.86
N ARG A 98 -5.92 4.32 15.63
CA ARG A 98 -6.03 3.31 14.57
C ARG A 98 -5.87 3.92 13.19
N ARG A 99 -6.49 5.06 12.90
CA ARG A 99 -6.29 5.77 11.63
C ARG A 99 -4.84 6.21 11.47
N ALA A 100 -4.22 6.78 12.49
CA ALA A 100 -2.82 7.22 12.41
C ALA A 100 -1.88 6.03 12.09
N GLN A 101 -2.12 4.87 12.72
CA GLN A 101 -1.39 3.65 12.42
C GLN A 101 -1.65 3.14 10.99
N ALA A 102 -2.92 3.10 10.55
CA ALA A 102 -3.28 2.69 9.19
C ALA A 102 -2.65 3.62 8.14
N GLN A 103 -2.62 4.93 8.40
CA GLN A 103 -1.99 5.92 7.52
C GLN A 103 -0.48 5.71 7.41
N SER A 104 0.20 5.45 8.54
CA SER A 104 1.63 5.12 8.54
C SER A 104 1.90 3.85 7.72
N THR A 105 1.06 2.82 7.89
CA THR A 105 1.17 1.55 7.16
C THR A 105 0.94 1.74 5.65
N PHE A 106 -0.05 2.53 5.27
CA PHE A 106 -0.31 2.91 3.87
C PHE A 106 0.87 3.67 3.25
N ASN A 107 1.46 4.61 3.98
CA ASN A 107 2.63 5.35 3.51
C ASN A 107 3.83 4.42 3.29
N GLN A 108 4.06 3.47 4.19
CA GLN A 108 5.11 2.45 4.04
C GLN A 108 4.84 1.55 2.84
N ALA A 109 3.61 1.05 2.66
CA ALA A 109 3.24 0.23 1.51
C ALA A 109 3.41 0.99 0.18
N THR A 110 3.10 2.28 0.16
CA THR A 110 3.30 3.15 -1.01
C THR A 110 4.79 3.26 -1.36
N GLN A 111 5.65 3.44 -0.36
CA GLN A 111 7.10 3.49 -0.58
C GLN A 111 7.63 2.15 -1.10
N VAL A 112 7.19 1.02 -0.52
CA VAL A 112 7.58 -0.32 -0.99
C VAL A 112 7.13 -0.57 -2.43
N MET A 113 5.92 -0.15 -2.81
CA MET A 113 5.44 -0.26 -4.19
C MET A 113 6.31 0.55 -5.15
N LYS A 114 6.65 1.79 -4.79
CA LYS A 114 7.53 2.65 -5.59
C LYS A 114 8.91 2.03 -5.79
N GLU A 115 9.50 1.50 -4.72
CA GLU A 115 10.79 0.81 -4.77
C GLU A 115 10.75 -0.46 -5.61
N ALA A 116 9.69 -1.26 -5.48
CA ALA A 116 9.51 -2.48 -6.27
C ALA A 116 9.34 -2.18 -7.76
N THR A 117 8.58 -1.13 -8.11
CA THR A 117 8.38 -0.65 -9.48
C THR A 117 9.73 -0.20 -10.07
N THR A 118 10.45 0.68 -9.37
CA THR A 118 11.77 1.19 -9.79
C THR A 118 12.77 0.04 -9.96
N ALA A 119 12.73 -0.95 -9.07
CA ALA A 119 13.59 -2.12 -9.18
C ALA A 119 13.23 -2.98 -10.39
N ARG A 120 11.95 -3.18 -10.71
CA ARG A 120 11.55 -3.92 -11.91
C ARG A 120 12.03 -3.22 -13.18
N GLU A 121 11.79 -1.92 -13.30
CA GLU A 121 12.18 -1.11 -14.47
C GLU A 121 13.69 -1.22 -14.74
N LYS A 122 14.53 -1.10 -13.71
CA LYS A 122 15.99 -1.28 -13.85
C LYS A 122 16.37 -2.67 -14.37
N PHE A 123 15.70 -3.71 -13.89
CA PHE A 123 15.99 -5.08 -14.35
C PHE A 123 15.44 -5.34 -15.76
N GLU A 124 14.37 -4.66 -16.15
CA GLU A 124 13.83 -4.68 -17.51
C GLU A 124 14.82 -4.03 -18.49
N GLU A 125 15.36 -2.86 -18.15
CA GLU A 125 16.42 -2.20 -18.92
C GLU A 125 17.67 -3.09 -19.05
N LEU A 126 18.13 -3.69 -17.95
CA LEU A 126 19.28 -4.60 -17.97
C LEU A 126 19.02 -5.85 -18.83
N ALA A 127 17.81 -6.42 -18.76
CA ALA A 127 17.44 -7.55 -19.60
C ALA A 127 17.45 -7.16 -21.09
N GLN A 128 16.88 -6.00 -21.45
CA GLN A 128 16.90 -5.50 -22.83
C GLN A 128 18.34 -5.29 -23.34
N GLN A 129 19.21 -4.69 -22.53
CA GLN A 129 20.63 -4.50 -22.88
C GLN A 129 21.36 -5.84 -23.07
N HIS A 130 21.10 -6.81 -22.19
CA HIS A 130 21.69 -8.14 -22.26
C HIS A 130 21.24 -8.90 -23.51
N HIS A 131 19.93 -8.87 -23.82
CA HIS A 131 19.39 -9.50 -25.03
C HIS A 131 19.93 -8.84 -26.31
N ALA A 132 20.07 -7.51 -26.32
CA ALA A 132 20.68 -6.79 -27.44
C ALA A 132 22.16 -7.15 -27.63
N ALA A 133 22.92 -7.33 -26.53
CA ALA A 133 24.31 -7.77 -26.61
C ALA A 133 24.43 -9.20 -27.15
N LEU A 134 23.60 -10.12 -26.66
CA LEU A 134 23.56 -11.50 -27.16
C LEU A 134 23.18 -11.57 -28.65
N GLY A 135 22.24 -10.74 -29.10
CA GLY A 135 21.86 -10.65 -30.52
C GLY A 135 23.04 -10.23 -31.39
N LYS A 136 23.75 -9.17 -30.99
CA LYS A 136 24.95 -8.70 -31.70
C LYS A 136 26.09 -9.72 -31.71
N GLU A 137 26.28 -10.47 -30.62
CA GLU A 137 27.27 -11.53 -30.57
C GLU A 137 26.89 -12.72 -31.46
N ALA A 138 25.61 -13.04 -31.58
CA ALA A 138 25.12 -14.06 -32.50
C ALA A 138 25.32 -13.63 -33.96
N GLU A 139 24.90 -12.42 -34.33
CA GLU A 139 25.14 -11.85 -35.67
C GLU A 139 26.63 -11.87 -36.03
N ARG A 140 27.49 -11.43 -35.10
CA ARG A 140 28.95 -11.45 -35.32
C ARG A 140 29.51 -12.86 -35.53
N LYS A 141 28.96 -13.89 -34.86
CA LYS A 141 29.38 -15.28 -35.06
C LYS A 141 28.93 -15.80 -36.42
N GLU A 142 27.70 -15.50 -36.82
CA GLU A 142 27.17 -15.88 -38.12
C GLU A 142 27.98 -15.25 -39.26
N ASP A 143 28.36 -13.98 -39.14
CA ASP A 143 29.22 -13.30 -40.13
C ASP A 143 30.60 -13.97 -40.25
N LEU A 144 31.23 -14.31 -39.11
CA LEU A 144 32.52 -15.01 -39.10
C LEU A 144 32.42 -16.41 -39.74
N GLU A 145 31.36 -17.16 -39.43
CA GLU A 145 31.12 -18.48 -40.02
C GLU A 145 30.93 -18.39 -41.55
N LEU A 146 30.24 -17.35 -42.05
CA LEU A 146 30.08 -17.12 -43.48
C LEU A 146 31.39 -16.75 -44.16
N GLU A 147 32.21 -15.90 -43.54
CA GLU A 147 33.56 -15.55 -44.03
C GLU A 147 34.47 -16.79 -44.08
N GLU A 148 34.45 -17.63 -43.06
CA GLU A 148 35.19 -18.90 -43.02
C GLU A 148 34.73 -19.84 -44.15
N LEU A 149 33.42 -20.03 -44.33
CA LEU A 149 32.90 -20.85 -45.43
C LEU A 149 33.30 -20.30 -46.80
N ALA A 150 33.23 -18.98 -46.99
CA ALA A 150 33.66 -18.33 -48.22
C ALA A 150 35.16 -18.53 -48.48
N SER A 151 35.99 -18.48 -47.43
CA SER A 151 37.43 -18.71 -47.53
C SER A 151 37.75 -20.15 -47.95
N ILE A 152 37.07 -21.15 -47.37
CA ILE A 152 37.22 -22.58 -47.71
C ILE A 152 36.80 -22.86 -49.16
N VAL A 153 35.71 -22.23 -49.63
CA VAL A 153 35.27 -22.37 -51.03
C VAL A 153 36.33 -21.82 -51.99
N ARG A 154 36.88 -20.63 -51.72
CA ARG A 154 37.94 -20.04 -52.55
C ARG A 154 39.20 -20.91 -52.57
N GLU A 155 39.67 -21.37 -51.42
CA GLU A 155 40.85 -22.23 -51.33
C GLU A 155 40.68 -23.54 -52.13
N ARG A 156 39.46 -24.11 -52.09
CA ARG A 156 39.13 -25.30 -52.89
C ARG A 156 39.09 -25.03 -54.39
N GLU A 157 38.63 -23.86 -54.81
CA GLU A 157 38.64 -23.45 -56.22
C GLU A 157 40.06 -23.20 -56.73
N GLU A 158 40.91 -22.55 -55.94
CA GLU A 158 42.33 -22.35 -56.24
C GLU A 158 43.07 -23.69 -56.38
N LEU A 159 42.86 -24.63 -55.46
CA LEU A 159 43.45 -25.98 -55.53
C LEU A 159 43.00 -26.75 -56.78
N ARG A 160 41.75 -26.56 -57.23
CA ARG A 160 41.26 -27.17 -58.48
C ARG A 160 41.92 -26.55 -59.70
N MET A 161 42.02 -25.22 -59.74
CA MET A 161 42.68 -24.51 -60.85
C MET A 161 44.16 -24.87 -60.98
N HIS A 162 44.84 -25.14 -59.87
CA HIS A 162 46.23 -25.60 -59.87
C HIS A 162 46.41 -27.08 -60.23
N ALA A 163 45.37 -27.91 -60.12
CA ALA A 163 45.42 -29.32 -60.51
C ALA A 163 45.14 -29.54 -62.01
N ASP A 164 44.45 -28.60 -62.66
CA ASP A 164 44.10 -28.64 -64.09
C ASP A 164 45.11 -27.89 -65.00
N ALA A 165 46.22 -27.39 -64.44
CA ALA A 165 47.31 -26.68 -65.14
C ALA A 165 48.59 -27.52 -65.22
#